data_AF-A0A848ZIC5-F1
#
_entry.id   AF-A0A848ZIC5-F1
#
_cell.length_a   1.000
_cell.length_b   1.000
_cell.length_c   1.000
_cell.angle_alpha   90.00
_cell.angle_beta   90.00
_cell.angle_gamma   90.00
#
_symmetry.space_group_name_H-M   'P 1'
#
loop_
_entity.id
_entity.type
_entity.pdbx_description
1 polymer ?
#
loop_
_entity_poly.entity_id
_entity_poly.type
_entity_poly.pdbx_seq_one_letter_code
_entity_poly.pdbx_strand_id
1 'polypeptide(L)'
;MKKSFPISFESIYQLFSLIVVAILVHALYVGLIRPKADAILAKQEALVAEDKSYVTKRSIYVLIRDYEQEACFILLFWALAIIAYKGAMTIKHRALLRMDLIPLAEGMRILPEDTRDWSRKIQALAPRQREALLPRALLAALQRFGLTGNIQDASASTHAYCASEGERLESELSMVRYI
;
A
#
# COMPACT_ATOMS: atom_id res chain seq x y z
N MET A 1 -28.18 -14.95 -4.81
CA MET A 1 -26.90 -14.86 -5.52
C MET A 1 -26.46 -13.39 -5.55
N LYS A 2 -25.69 -12.93 -4.55
CA LYS A 2 -25.09 -11.59 -4.58
C LYS A 2 -23.90 -11.67 -5.54
N LYS A 3 -23.99 -11.01 -6.70
CA LYS A 3 -22.81 -10.76 -7.54
C LYS A 3 -21.87 -9.88 -6.71
N SER A 4 -20.89 -10.49 -6.04
CA SER A 4 -19.77 -9.75 -5.47
C SER A 4 -19.03 -9.14 -6.65
N PHE A 5 -19.12 -7.82 -6.79
CA PHE A 5 -18.21 -7.09 -7.67
C PHE A 5 -16.78 -7.55 -7.37
N PRO A 6 -15.96 -7.90 -8.37
CA PRO A 6 -14.59 -8.39 -8.16
C PRO A 6 -13.63 -7.26 -7.73
N ILE A 7 -14.16 -6.07 -7.41
CA ILE A 7 -13.36 -4.88 -7.11
C ILE A 7 -13.06 -4.88 -5.60
N SER A 8 -11.80 -5.11 -5.25
CA SER A 8 -11.34 -4.98 -3.87
C SER A 8 -11.41 -3.52 -3.42
N PHE A 9 -11.59 -3.29 -2.11
CA PHE A 9 -11.53 -1.93 -1.56
C PHE A 9 -10.21 -1.23 -1.87
N GLU A 10 -9.12 -2.02 -1.94
CA GLU A 10 -7.82 -1.52 -2.36
C GLU A 10 -7.83 -0.98 -3.79
N SER A 11 -8.38 -1.71 -4.76
CA SER A 11 -8.46 -1.22 -6.15
C SER A 11 -9.28 0.07 -6.26
N ILE A 12 -10.36 0.20 -5.47
CA ILE A 12 -11.16 1.43 -5.40
C ILE A 12 -10.32 2.58 -4.85
N TYR A 13 -9.61 2.35 -3.74
CA TYR A 13 -8.73 3.36 -3.15
C TYR A 13 -7.64 3.79 -4.12
N GLN A 14 -6.96 2.85 -4.80
CA GLN A 14 -5.90 3.16 -5.75
C GLN A 14 -6.42 4.01 -6.92
N LEU A 15 -7.54 3.63 -7.53
CA LEU A 15 -8.16 4.38 -8.64
C LEU A 15 -8.62 5.77 -8.19
N PHE A 16 -9.32 5.85 -7.06
CA PHE A 16 -9.84 7.12 -6.56
C PHE A 16 -8.71 8.07 -6.15
N SER A 17 -7.66 7.54 -5.50
CA SER A 17 -6.48 8.35 -5.13
C SER A 17 -5.76 8.92 -6.35
N LEU A 18 -5.64 8.15 -7.46
CA LEU A 18 -5.10 8.66 -8.73
C LEU A 18 -5.93 9.83 -9.26
N ILE A 19 -7.26 9.68 -9.32
CA ILE A 19 -8.16 10.72 -9.81
C ILE A 19 -8.02 12.00 -8.98
N VAL A 20 -8.06 11.86 -7.66
CA VAL A 20 -7.94 13.00 -6.74
C VAL A 20 -6.58 13.69 -6.89
N VAL A 21 -5.48 12.93 -6.92
CA VAL A 21 -4.13 13.48 -7.11
C VAL A 21 -4.00 14.19 -8.46
N ALA A 22 -4.49 13.58 -9.55
CA ALA A 22 -4.45 14.18 -10.87
C ALA A 22 -5.21 15.53 -10.91
N ILE A 23 -6.42 15.58 -10.34
CA ILE A 23 -7.21 16.80 -10.28
C ILE A 23 -6.49 17.88 -9.46
N LEU A 24 -5.99 17.54 -8.27
CA LEU A 24 -5.33 18.50 -7.38
C LEU A 24 -4.05 19.06 -7.98
N VAL A 25 -3.19 18.20 -8.53
CA VAL A 25 -1.94 18.62 -9.17
C VAL A 25 -2.24 19.44 -10.41
N HIS A 26 -3.16 19.01 -11.27
CA HIS A 26 -3.53 19.76 -12.48
C HIS A 26 -4.08 21.15 -12.13
N ALA A 27 -4.97 21.24 -11.13
CA ALA A 27 -5.51 22.51 -10.67
C ALA A 27 -4.42 23.45 -10.14
N LEU A 28 -3.44 22.93 -9.40
CA LEU A 28 -2.27 23.70 -8.95
C LEU A 28 -1.42 24.17 -10.13
N TYR A 29 -1.25 23.33 -11.15
CA TYR A 29 -0.46 23.63 -12.34
C TYR A 29 -1.08 24.76 -13.17
N VAL A 30 -2.37 24.65 -13.46
CA VAL A 30 -3.12 25.64 -14.25
C VAL A 30 -3.38 26.92 -13.45
N GLY A 31 -3.69 26.81 -12.16
CA GLY A 31 -4.05 27.95 -11.32
C GLY A 31 -2.86 28.78 -10.82
N LEU A 32 -1.70 28.15 -10.59
CA LEU A 32 -0.56 28.83 -9.97
C LEU A 32 0.74 28.68 -10.76
N ILE A 33 1.14 27.46 -11.10
CA ILE A 33 2.51 27.21 -11.59
C ILE A 33 2.72 27.82 -12.97
N ARG A 34 1.88 27.47 -13.95
CA ARG A 34 2.03 27.95 -15.34
C ARG A 34 1.85 29.48 -15.43
N PRO A 35 0.81 30.10 -14.83
CA PRO A 35 0.68 31.56 -14.88
C PRO A 35 1.86 32.30 -14.25
N LYS A 36 2.41 31.80 -13.14
CA LYS A 36 3.61 32.39 -12.51
C LYS A 36 4.85 32.21 -13.36
N ALA A 37 5.02 31.04 -13.99
CA ALA A 37 6.13 30.79 -14.90
C ALA A 37 6.08 31.72 -16.12
N ASP A 38 4.91 31.86 -16.74
CA ASP A 38 4.68 32.75 -17.88
C ASP A 38 4.97 34.22 -17.54
N ALA A 39 4.48 34.69 -16.39
CA ALA A 39 4.74 36.05 -15.93
C ALA A 39 6.22 36.31 -15.65
N ILE A 40 6.97 35.30 -15.19
CA ILE A 40 8.41 35.41 -14.95
C ILE A 40 9.17 35.45 -16.27
N LEU A 41 8.82 34.58 -17.23
CA LEU A 41 9.44 34.54 -18.55
C LEU A 41 9.22 35.84 -19.31
N ALA A 42 7.99 36.36 -19.35
CA ALA A 42 7.68 37.63 -20.01
C ALA A 42 8.48 38.81 -19.42
N LYS A 43 8.68 38.84 -18.10
CA LYS A 43 9.54 39.85 -17.45
C LYS A 43 11.01 39.69 -17.82
N GLN A 44 11.49 38.45 -17.89
CA GLN A 44 12.87 38.16 -18.26
C GLN A 44 13.15 38.53 -19.72
N GLU A 45 12.22 38.23 -20.63
CA GLU A 45 12.30 38.61 -22.03
C GLU A 45 12.37 40.14 -22.21
N ALA A 46 11.54 40.90 -21.47
CA ALA A 46 11.59 42.36 -21.50
C ALA A 46 12.95 42.92 -21.04
N LEU A 47 13.52 42.36 -19.96
CA LEU A 47 14.82 42.79 -19.42
C LEU A 47 15.98 42.45 -20.36
N VAL A 48 15.94 41.29 -21.03
CA VAL A 48 16.94 40.90 -22.03
C VAL A 48 16.84 41.75 -23.30
N ALA A 49 15.63 42.17 -23.68
CA ALA A 49 15.42 43.05 -24.82
C ALA A 49 15.97 44.46 -24.56
N GLU A 50 15.85 44.95 -23.33
CA GLU A 50 16.40 46.25 -22.90
C GLU A 50 17.92 46.19 -22.69
N ASP A 51 18.43 45.12 -22.08
CA ASP A 51 19.85 44.91 -21.81
C ASP A 51 20.29 43.50 -22.22
N LYS A 52 21.04 43.42 -23.33
CA LYS A 52 21.58 42.14 -23.84
C LYS A 52 22.65 41.51 -22.92
N SER A 53 23.18 42.25 -21.95
CA SER A 53 24.10 41.72 -20.94
C SER A 53 23.38 41.16 -19.71
N TYR A 54 22.05 41.26 -19.66
CA TYR A 54 21.23 40.78 -18.55
C TYR A 54 21.29 39.25 -18.41
N VAL A 55 21.60 38.78 -17.20
CA VAL A 55 21.66 37.36 -16.87
C VAL A 55 20.33 36.90 -16.29
N THR A 56 19.65 36.00 -17.00
CA THR A 56 18.38 35.41 -16.59
C THR A 56 18.53 34.61 -15.28
N LYS A 57 17.76 34.99 -14.26
CA LYS A 57 17.72 34.26 -12.98
C LYS A 57 16.88 32.98 -13.10
N ARG A 58 17.39 31.87 -12.56
CA ARG A 58 16.65 30.60 -12.50
C ARG A 58 15.43 30.74 -11.59
N SER A 59 14.28 30.28 -12.06
CA SER A 59 13.03 30.27 -11.30
C SER A 59 12.52 28.85 -11.14
N ILE A 60 12.08 28.49 -9.93
CA ILE A 60 11.50 27.18 -9.63
C ILE A 60 10.22 26.96 -10.45
N TYR A 61 9.37 27.99 -10.56
CA TYR A 61 8.12 27.92 -11.34
C TYR A 61 8.38 27.62 -12.82
N VAL A 62 9.43 28.21 -13.40
CA VAL A 62 9.83 27.95 -14.78
C VAL A 62 10.39 26.54 -14.92
N LEU A 63 11.18 26.08 -13.95
CA LEU A 63 11.79 24.75 -13.96
C LEU A 63 10.74 23.62 -13.94
N ILE A 64 9.66 23.78 -13.17
CA ILE A 64 8.63 22.74 -13.01
C ILE A 64 7.42 22.93 -13.93
N ARG A 65 7.45 23.91 -14.84
CA ARG A 65 6.28 24.32 -15.64
C ARG A 65 5.76 23.23 -16.57
N ASP A 66 6.65 22.39 -17.08
CA ASP A 66 6.37 21.49 -18.20
C ASP A 66 5.39 20.36 -17.83
N TYR A 67 4.68 19.86 -18.85
CA TYR A 67 3.73 18.75 -18.68
C TYR A 67 4.38 17.45 -18.20
N GLU A 68 5.66 17.23 -18.52
CA GLU A 68 6.43 16.10 -17.99
C GLU A 68 6.50 16.17 -16.46
N GLN A 69 6.84 17.34 -15.91
CA GLN A 69 6.96 17.53 -14.46
C GLN A 69 5.60 17.38 -13.77
N GLU A 70 4.54 17.88 -14.40
CA GLU A 70 3.16 17.67 -13.92
C GLU A 70 2.83 16.18 -13.81
N ALA A 71 3.09 15.40 -14.87
CA ALA A 71 2.88 13.96 -14.87
C ALA A 71 3.74 13.25 -13.80
N CYS A 72 5.01 13.63 -13.66
CA CYS A 72 5.89 13.11 -12.62
C CYS A 72 5.33 13.36 -11.21
N PHE A 73 4.82 14.55 -10.90
CA PHE A 73 4.22 14.82 -9.59
C PHE A 73 2.93 14.05 -9.36
N ILE A 74 2.07 13.90 -10.38
CA ILE A 74 0.86 13.08 -10.29
C ILE A 74 1.24 11.65 -9.91
N LEU A 75 2.17 11.06 -10.65
CA LEU A 75 2.62 9.69 -10.44
C LEU A 75 3.33 9.51 -9.08
N LEU A 76 4.16 10.47 -8.68
CA LEU A 76 4.83 10.48 -7.37
C LEU A 76 3.81 10.46 -6.22
N PHE A 77 2.86 11.39 -6.21
CA PHE A 77 1.88 11.48 -5.14
C PHE A 77 0.94 10.29 -5.13
N TRP A 78 0.62 9.74 -6.31
CA TRP A 78 -0.15 8.51 -6.40
C TRP A 78 0.61 7.30 -5.84
N ALA A 79 1.88 7.10 -6.21
CA ALA A 79 2.73 6.05 -5.66
C ALA A 79 2.86 6.18 -4.13
N LEU A 80 3.05 7.40 -3.61
CA LEU A 80 3.07 7.67 -2.17
C LEU A 80 1.74 7.31 -1.49
N ALA A 81 0.59 7.60 -2.11
CA ALA A 81 -0.72 7.25 -1.56
C ALA A 81 -0.92 5.72 -1.46
N ILE A 82 -0.43 4.97 -2.45
CA ILE A 82 -0.44 3.49 -2.45
C ILE A 82 0.44 2.95 -1.33
N ILE A 83 1.69 3.41 -1.26
CA ILE A 83 2.67 2.99 -0.23
C ILE A 83 2.13 3.31 1.16
N ALA A 84 1.58 4.50 1.38
CA ALA A 84 1.03 4.91 2.67
C ALA A 84 -0.14 4.02 3.11
N TYR A 85 -1.07 3.71 2.20
CA TYR A 85 -2.19 2.79 2.47
C TYR A 85 -1.71 1.39 2.85
N LYS A 86 -0.82 0.80 2.05
CA LYS A 86 -0.25 -0.53 2.32
C LYS A 86 0.56 -0.53 3.62
N GLY A 87 1.36 0.50 3.86
CA GLY A 87 2.12 0.67 5.10
C GLY A 87 1.23 0.71 6.33
N ALA A 88 0.13 1.46 6.30
CA ALA A 88 -0.84 1.51 7.40
C ALA A 88 -1.50 0.14 7.66
N MET A 89 -1.82 -0.62 6.61
CA MET A 89 -2.35 -1.97 6.74
C MET A 89 -1.33 -2.94 7.35
N THR A 90 -0.07 -2.87 6.91
CA THR A 90 1.03 -3.67 7.48
C THR A 90 1.25 -3.37 8.96
N ILE A 91 1.19 -2.11 9.38
CA ILE A 91 1.30 -1.72 10.79
C ILE A 91 0.16 -2.32 11.62
N LYS A 92 -1.08 -2.28 11.11
CA LYS A 92 -2.25 -2.91 11.77
C LYS A 92 -2.09 -4.42 11.89
N HIS A 93 -1.59 -5.09 10.86
CA HIS A 93 -1.31 -6.52 10.90
C HIS A 93 -0.20 -6.85 11.89
N ARG A 94 0.85 -6.03 11.97
CA ARG A 94 1.94 -6.21 12.93
C ARG A 94 1.47 -6.10 14.39
N ALA A 95 0.42 -5.33 14.67
CA ALA A 95 -0.17 -5.28 16.00
C ALA A 95 -0.75 -6.64 16.44
N LEU A 96 -1.22 -7.48 15.51
CA LEU A 96 -1.72 -8.83 15.82
C LEU A 96 -0.61 -9.77 16.32
N LEU A 97 0.65 -9.54 15.92
CA LEU A 97 1.79 -10.33 16.44
C LEU A 97 2.04 -10.08 17.93
N ARG A 98 1.49 -9.00 18.49
CA ARG A 98 1.55 -8.70 19.93
C ARG A 98 0.37 -9.25 20.70
N MET A 99 -0.65 -9.77 20.01
CA MET A 99 -1.81 -10.37 20.66
C MET A 99 -1.51 -11.84 20.94
N ASP A 100 -1.84 -12.26 22.16
CA ASP A 100 -1.78 -13.66 22.53
C ASP A 100 -3.02 -14.39 21.98
N LEU A 101 -2.92 -14.86 20.73
CA LEU A 101 -4.00 -15.55 20.03
C LEU A 101 -4.22 -16.98 20.53
N ILE A 102 -3.18 -17.58 21.12
CA ILE A 102 -3.18 -18.93 21.67
C ILE A 102 -2.49 -18.85 23.04
N PRO A 103 -3.21 -18.42 24.09
CA PRO A 103 -2.68 -18.35 25.44
C PRO A 103 -2.38 -19.74 25.97
N LEU A 104 -1.13 -20.18 25.79
CA LEU A 104 -0.60 -21.43 26.34
C LEU A 104 0.15 -21.11 27.63
N ALA A 105 -0.18 -21.84 28.70
CA ALA A 105 0.67 -21.86 29.88
C ALA A 105 2.02 -22.52 29.54
N GLU A 106 3.10 -22.09 30.20
CA GLU A 106 4.41 -22.72 30.04
C GLU A 106 4.34 -24.24 30.26
N GLY A 107 4.95 -25.00 29.35
CA GLY A 107 4.94 -26.47 29.39
C GLY A 107 3.68 -27.14 28.85
N MET A 108 2.64 -26.39 28.47
CA MET A 108 1.46 -26.96 27.82
C MET A 108 1.79 -27.37 26.38
N ARG A 109 1.38 -28.58 25.99
CA ARG A 109 1.47 -29.08 24.61
C ARG A 109 0.10 -28.97 23.95
N ILE A 110 0.08 -28.59 22.68
CA ILE A 110 -1.12 -28.66 21.85
C ILE A 110 -1.20 -30.07 21.27
N LEU A 111 -2.27 -30.81 21.56
CA LEU A 111 -2.55 -32.09 20.92
C LEU A 111 -3.43 -31.89 19.68
N PRO A 112 -3.43 -32.83 18.71
CA PRO A 112 -4.27 -32.74 17.52
C PRO A 112 -5.76 -32.51 17.82
N GLU A 113 -6.28 -33.12 18.88
CA GLU A 113 -7.65 -32.94 19.38
C GLU A 113 -7.96 -31.50 19.83
N ASP A 114 -6.98 -30.77 20.38
CA ASP A 114 -7.16 -29.40 20.89
C ASP A 114 -7.25 -28.37 19.76
N THR A 115 -6.78 -28.72 18.56
CA THR A 115 -6.67 -27.79 17.43
C THR A 115 -8.00 -27.17 17.02
N ARG A 116 -9.11 -27.89 17.23
CA ARG A 116 -10.46 -27.42 16.90
C ARG A 116 -10.88 -26.26 17.79
N ASP A 117 -10.57 -26.34 19.09
CA ASP A 117 -10.94 -25.30 20.05
C ASP A 117 -10.11 -24.04 19.85
N TRP A 118 -8.80 -24.21 19.60
CA TRP A 118 -7.93 -23.10 19.22
C TRP A 118 -8.37 -22.44 17.90
N SER A 119 -8.75 -23.23 16.90
CA SER A 119 -9.26 -22.71 15.63
C SER A 119 -10.52 -21.88 15.81
N ARG A 120 -11.45 -22.31 16.68
CA ARG A 120 -12.67 -21.54 16.99
C ARG A 120 -12.36 -20.20 17.64
N LYS A 121 -11.39 -20.13 18.56
CA LYS A 121 -10.95 -18.87 19.19
C LYS A 121 -10.43 -17.88 18.13
N ILE A 122 -9.60 -18.36 17.20
CA ILE A 122 -9.08 -17.52 16.11
C ILE A 122 -10.20 -17.12 15.13
N GLN A 123 -11.14 -18.03 14.84
CA GLN A 123 -12.33 -17.73 14.04
C GLN A 123 -13.32 -16.81 14.77
N ALA A 124 -13.21 -16.58 16.07
CA ALA A 124 -14.05 -15.62 16.79
C ALA A 124 -13.53 -14.18 16.65
N LEU A 125 -12.31 -13.97 16.13
CA LEU A 125 -11.76 -12.64 15.86
C LEU A 125 -12.66 -11.86 14.90
N ALA A 126 -12.61 -10.52 15.03
CA ALA A 126 -13.32 -9.62 14.13
C ALA A 126 -12.92 -9.90 12.66
N PRO A 127 -13.84 -9.75 11.68
CA PRO A 127 -13.59 -10.12 10.28
C PRO A 127 -12.26 -9.58 9.72
N ARG A 128 -11.98 -8.29 9.94
CA ARG A 128 -10.74 -7.64 9.50
C ARG A 128 -9.46 -8.20 10.13
N GLN A 129 -9.53 -8.67 11.38
CA GLN A 129 -8.40 -9.29 12.05
C GLN A 129 -8.20 -10.72 11.54
N ARG A 130 -9.30 -11.44 11.32
CA ARG A 130 -9.28 -12.82 10.81
C ARG A 130 -8.71 -12.92 9.41
N GLU A 131 -8.91 -11.91 8.57
CA GLU A 131 -8.37 -11.83 7.21
C GLU A 131 -6.86 -11.53 7.16
N ALA A 132 -6.25 -11.17 8.28
CA ALA A 132 -4.81 -10.92 8.36
C ALA A 132 -3.98 -12.20 8.20
N LEU A 133 -2.72 -12.02 7.80
CA LEU A 133 -1.76 -13.11 7.59
C LEU A 133 -1.67 -14.06 8.79
N LEU A 134 -1.44 -13.52 10.00
CA LEU A 134 -1.15 -14.33 11.19
C LEU A 134 -2.32 -15.28 11.55
N PRO A 135 -3.58 -14.82 11.74
CA PRO A 135 -4.72 -15.71 11.95
C PRO A 135 -4.93 -16.73 10.84
N ARG A 136 -4.79 -16.36 9.56
CA ARG A 136 -4.97 -17.28 8.44
C ARG A 136 -3.90 -18.38 8.41
N ALA A 137 -2.65 -18.00 8.64
CA ALA A 137 -1.53 -18.93 8.72
C ALA A 137 -1.67 -19.88 9.92
N LEU A 138 -2.05 -19.37 11.09
CA LEU A 138 -2.32 -20.18 12.29
C LEU A 138 -3.50 -21.14 12.08
N LEU A 139 -4.59 -20.69 11.46
CA LEU A 139 -5.72 -21.56 11.15
C LEU A 139 -5.32 -22.69 10.19
N ALA A 140 -4.54 -22.39 9.16
CA ALA A 140 -4.03 -23.40 8.24
C ALA A 140 -3.12 -24.42 8.98
N ALA A 141 -2.24 -23.94 9.85
CA ALA A 141 -1.37 -24.77 10.68
C ALA A 141 -2.17 -25.70 11.61
N LEU A 142 -3.14 -25.16 12.36
CA LEU A 142 -3.97 -25.91 13.29
C LEU A 142 -4.84 -26.94 12.56
N GLN A 143 -5.44 -26.58 11.43
CA GLN A 143 -6.21 -27.51 10.59
C GLN A 143 -5.32 -28.65 10.09
N ARG A 144 -4.12 -28.34 9.60
CA ARG A 144 -3.20 -29.34 9.07
C ARG A 144 -2.69 -30.26 10.18
N PHE A 145 -2.29 -29.71 11.33
CA PHE A 145 -1.86 -30.48 12.50
C PHE A 145 -2.96 -31.38 13.05
N GLY A 146 -4.20 -30.88 13.14
CA GLY A 146 -5.34 -31.66 13.63
C GLY A 146 -5.68 -32.86 12.74
N LEU A 147 -5.37 -32.77 11.44
CA LEU A 147 -5.62 -33.86 10.48
C LEU A 147 -4.49 -34.88 10.43
N THR A 148 -3.22 -34.45 10.51
CA THR A 148 -2.07 -35.34 10.30
C THR A 148 -1.35 -35.73 11.58
N GLY A 149 -1.57 -35.01 12.68
CA GLY A 149 -0.81 -35.15 13.93
C GLY A 149 0.68 -34.82 13.77
N ASN A 150 1.09 -34.27 12.63
CA ASN A 150 2.50 -34.07 12.28
C ASN A 150 2.84 -32.58 12.24
N ILE A 151 3.82 -32.19 13.05
CA ILE A 151 4.31 -30.81 13.16
C ILE A 151 4.90 -30.33 11.83
N GLN A 152 5.45 -31.23 11.01
CA GLN A 152 6.14 -30.89 9.78
C GLN A 152 5.13 -30.46 8.72
N ASP A 153 3.96 -31.10 8.68
CA ASP A 153 2.86 -30.70 7.81
C ASP A 153 2.30 -29.32 8.19
N ALA A 154 2.19 -29.03 9.50
CA ALA A 154 1.72 -27.75 10.00
C ALA A 154 2.70 -26.61 9.67
N SER A 155 4.00 -26.88 9.82
CA SER A 155 5.09 -25.97 9.42
C SER A 155 5.05 -25.69 7.92
N ALA A 156 4.96 -26.73 7.10
CA ALA A 156 4.87 -26.60 5.64
C ALA A 156 3.65 -25.78 5.19
N SER A 157 2.48 -26.02 5.80
CA SER A 157 1.26 -25.25 5.53
C SER A 157 1.40 -23.77 5.91
N THR A 158 2.02 -23.49 7.06
CA THR A 158 2.29 -22.12 7.51
C THR A 158 3.23 -21.40 6.54
N HIS A 159 4.33 -22.07 6.17
CA HIS A 159 5.32 -21.52 5.25
C HIS A 159 4.69 -21.22 3.88
N ALA A 160 3.89 -22.14 3.34
CA ALA A 160 3.19 -21.94 2.07
C ALA A 160 2.28 -20.70 2.10
N TYR A 161 1.58 -20.47 3.21
CA TYR A 161 0.72 -19.30 3.37
C TYR A 161 1.51 -18.00 3.40
N CYS A 162 2.62 -17.97 4.16
CA CYS A 162 3.51 -16.82 4.24
C CYS A 162 4.18 -16.51 2.89
N ALA A 163 4.65 -17.54 2.17
CA ALA A 163 5.25 -17.39 0.85
C ALA A 163 4.25 -16.82 -0.16
N SER A 164 3.03 -17.38 -0.21
CA SER A 164 1.97 -16.91 -1.11
C SER A 164 1.55 -15.46 -0.83
N GLU A 165 1.41 -15.07 0.44
CA GLU A 165 1.12 -13.67 0.78
C GLU A 165 2.30 -12.75 0.45
N GLY A 166 3.54 -13.22 0.56
CA GLY A 166 4.73 -12.51 0.09
C GLY A 166 4.70 -12.25 -1.41
N GLU A 167 4.44 -13.29 -2.21
CA GLU A 167 4.30 -13.17 -3.67
C GLU A 167 3.16 -12.23 -4.07
N ARG A 168 2.02 -12.28 -3.37
CA ARG A 168 0.90 -11.36 -3.60
C ARG A 168 1.29 -9.91 -3.35
N LEU A 169 1.92 -9.61 -2.21
CA LEU A 169 2.37 -8.26 -1.87
C LEU A 169 3.40 -7.73 -2.89
N GLU A 170 4.32 -8.60 -3.30
CA GLU A 170 5.34 -8.29 -4.30
C GLU A 170 4.73 -7.98 -5.67
N SER A 171 3.74 -8.78 -6.08
CA SER A 171 2.97 -8.58 -7.31
C SER A 171 2.21 -7.24 -7.28
N GLU A 172 1.55 -6.92 -6.17
CA GLU A 172 0.82 -5.65 -6.02
C GLU A 172 1.75 -4.42 -6.01
N LEU A 173 2.98 -4.57 -5.49
CA LEU A 173 3.99 -3.51 -5.50
C LEU A 173 4.75 -3.39 -6.83
N SER A 174 4.57 -4.33 -7.76
CA SER A 174 5.21 -4.25 -9.09
C SER A 174 4.81 -2.97 -9.83
N MET A 175 3.54 -2.60 -9.79
CA MET A 175 3.04 -1.36 -10.39
C MET A 175 3.78 -0.13 -9.87
N VAL A 176 4.04 -0.06 -8.57
CA VAL A 176 4.76 1.06 -7.94
C VAL A 176 6.23 1.11 -8.37
N ARG A 177 6.84 -0.04 -8.71
CA ARG A 177 8.23 -0.08 -9.23
C ARG A 177 8.36 0.40 -10.68
N TYR A 178 7.28 0.34 -11.45
CA TYR A 178 7.27 0.79 -12.85
C TYR A 178 6.93 2.27 -13.00
N ILE A 179 6.38 2.89 -11.95
CA ILE A 179 6.17 4.34 -11.85
C ILE A 179 7.52 5.02 -11.62
#